data_AF-A0A498DA32-F1
#
_entry.id   AF-A0A498DA32-F1
#
_cell.length_a   1.000
_cell.length_b   1.000
_cell.length_c   1.000
_cell.angle_alpha   90.00
_cell.angle_beta   90.00
_cell.angle_gamma   90.00
#
_symmetry.space_group_name_H-M   'P 1'
#
loop_
_entity.id
_entity.type
_entity.pdbx_description
1 polymer ?
#
loop_
_entity_poly.entity_id
_entity_poly.type
_entity_poly.pdbx_seq_one_letter_code
_entity_poly.pdbx_strand_id
1 'polypeptide(L)'
;MQKIKDERLILRNLKNIRIAYVIQTLGIIAILGYDLVTKGIGGMTNNPLWFVFIVTTIVSALLSMNISVEHESEKSSPKKGLKISITVLVLICIAAGIIISLIDGFNMMNGFVLPGIFFICGFFPIYYIYHLRKKREENFEDK
;
A
#
# COMPACT_ATOMS: atom_id res chain seq x y z
N MET A 1 -10.66 -18.27 -26.77
CA MET A 1 -9.47 -17.40 -26.79
C MET A 1 -8.26 -18.25 -27.14
N GLN A 2 -7.50 -17.87 -28.18
CA GLN A 2 -6.23 -18.54 -28.49
C GLN A 2 -5.17 -18.09 -27.47
N LYS A 3 -4.43 -19.03 -26.88
CA LYS A 3 -3.30 -18.71 -26.01
C LYS A 3 -2.20 -18.08 -26.86
N ILE A 4 -1.85 -16.83 -26.55
CA ILE A 4 -0.68 -16.16 -27.12
C ILE A 4 0.56 -16.89 -26.60
N LYS A 5 1.38 -17.43 -27.51
CA LYS A 5 2.65 -18.12 -27.17
C LYS A 5 3.89 -17.26 -27.40
N ASP A 6 3.77 -16.19 -28.19
CA ASP A 6 4.89 -15.31 -28.51
C ASP A 6 5.16 -14.31 -27.37
N GLU A 7 6.40 -14.33 -26.85
CA GLU A 7 6.87 -13.48 -25.76
C GLU A 7 6.72 -11.98 -26.07
N ARG A 8 6.92 -11.58 -27.34
CA ARG A 8 6.79 -10.18 -27.77
C ARG A 8 5.35 -9.69 -27.64
N LEU A 9 4.39 -10.53 -28.01
CA LEU A 9 2.96 -10.21 -27.84
C LEU A 9 2.56 -10.22 -26.36
N ILE A 10 3.11 -11.11 -25.54
CA ILE A 10 2.86 -11.14 -24.09
C ILE A 10 3.33 -9.83 -23.45
N LEU A 11 4.54 -9.37 -23.75
CA LEU A 11 5.07 -8.10 -23.25
C LEU A 11 4.21 -6.90 -23.66
N ARG A 12 3.73 -6.89 -24.92
CA ARG A 12 2.82 -5.84 -25.40
C ARG A 12 1.48 -5.89 -24.69
N ASN A 13 0.94 -7.09 -24.44
CA ASN A 13 -0.30 -7.27 -23.70
C ASN A 13 -0.16 -6.78 -22.23
N LEU A 14 0.95 -7.10 -21.56
CA LEU A 14 1.25 -6.61 -20.21
C LEU A 14 1.36 -5.08 -20.16
N LYS A 15 1.97 -4.44 -21.16
CA LYS A 15 2.00 -2.97 -21.28
C LYS A 15 0.59 -2.40 -21.46
N ASN A 16 -0.26 -3.04 -22.27
CA ASN A 16 -1.64 -2.62 -22.45
C ASN A 16 -2.46 -2.75 -21.15
N ILE A 17 -2.32 -3.87 -20.43
CA ILE A 17 -2.95 -4.06 -19.11
C ILE A 17 -2.48 -2.98 -18.13
N ARG A 18 -1.20 -2.64 -18.13
CA ARG A 18 -0.67 -1.57 -17.28
C ARG A 18 -1.30 -0.22 -17.58
N ILE A 19 -1.43 0.15 -18.86
CA ILE A 19 -2.08 1.41 -19.25
C ILE A 19 -3.56 1.40 -18.85
N ALA A 20 -4.27 0.31 -19.11
CA ALA A 20 -5.67 0.17 -18.72
C ALA A 20 -5.86 0.29 -17.20
N TYR A 21 -4.98 -0.35 -16.42
CA TYR A 21 -4.97 -0.26 -14.96
C TYR A 21 -4.75 1.18 -14.47
N VAL A 22 -3.81 1.92 -15.07
CA VAL A 22 -3.57 3.34 -14.74
C VAL A 22 -4.81 4.18 -15.02
N ILE A 23 -5.43 4.02 -16.20
CA ILE A 23 -6.64 4.75 -16.58
C ILE A 23 -7.79 4.42 -15.62
N GLN A 24 -8.00 3.14 -15.31
CA GLN A 24 -9.02 2.69 -14.36
C GLN A 24 -8.79 3.30 -12.97
N THR A 25 -7.55 3.28 -12.49
CA THR A 25 -7.18 3.84 -11.20
C THR A 25 -7.46 5.35 -11.14
N LEU A 26 -7.08 6.09 -12.19
CA LEU A 26 -7.39 7.53 -12.29
C LEU A 26 -8.89 7.80 -12.36
N GLY A 27 -9.64 6.99 -13.09
CA GLY A 27 -11.10 7.09 -13.16
C GLY A 27 -11.76 6.88 -11.79
N ILE A 28 -11.33 5.87 -11.05
CA ILE A 28 -11.82 5.61 -9.69
C ILE A 28 -11.47 6.78 -8.75
N ILE A 29 -10.23 7.29 -8.80
CA ILE A 29 -9.81 8.44 -7.99
C ILE A 29 -10.64 9.68 -8.33
N ALA A 30 -10.94 9.94 -9.61
CA ALA A 30 -11.76 11.07 -10.03
C ALA A 30 -13.20 10.97 -9.48
N ILE A 31 -13.82 9.79 -9.55
CA ILE A 31 -15.19 9.56 -9.04
C ILE A 31 -15.21 9.73 -7.52
N LEU A 32 -14.28 9.10 -6.80
CA LEU A 32 -14.20 9.19 -5.35
C LEU A 32 -13.84 10.61 -4.88
N GLY A 33 -12.97 11.31 -5.60
CA GLY A 33 -12.64 12.71 -5.34
C GLY A 33 -13.84 13.64 -5.55
N TYR A 34 -14.65 13.38 -6.58
CA TYR A 34 -15.91 14.11 -6.79
C TYR A 34 -16.90 13.86 -5.65
N ASP A 35 -17.09 12.61 -5.22
CA ASP A 35 -17.95 12.27 -4.07
C ASP A 35 -17.43 12.89 -2.78
N LEU A 36 -16.11 12.98 -2.60
CA LEU A 36 -15.48 13.63 -1.44
C LEU A 36 -15.80 15.12 -1.38
N VAL A 37 -15.73 15.84 -2.51
CA VAL A 37 -16.02 17.27 -2.58
C VAL A 37 -17.51 17.57 -2.45
N THR A 38 -18.38 16.72 -3.02
CA THR A 38 -19.83 16.98 -3.09
C THR A 38 -20.62 16.44 -1.91
N LYS A 39 -20.25 15.27 -1.38
CA LYS A 39 -20.98 14.54 -0.33
C LYS A 39 -20.14 14.32 0.94
N GLY A 40 -18.92 14.84 0.96
CA GLY A 40 -17.99 14.70 2.09
C GLY A 40 -17.41 13.29 2.23
N ILE A 41 -16.69 13.08 3.34
CA ILE A 41 -16.00 11.81 3.64
C ILE A 41 -16.99 10.64 3.74
N GLY A 42 -18.18 10.87 4.30
CA GLY A 42 -19.24 9.86 4.40
C GLY A 42 -19.77 9.43 3.02
N GLY A 43 -19.91 10.36 2.08
CA GLY A 43 -20.35 10.04 0.72
C GLY A 43 -19.32 9.22 -0.06
N MET A 44 -18.03 9.51 0.12
CA MET A 44 -16.94 8.75 -0.51
C MET A 44 -16.85 7.33 0.07
N THR A 45 -16.86 7.17 1.39
CA THR A 45 -16.65 5.88 2.06
C THR A 45 -17.84 4.92 1.93
N ASN A 46 -19.07 5.45 1.82
CA ASN A 46 -20.26 4.64 1.56
C ASN A 46 -20.38 4.18 0.10
N ASN A 47 -19.58 4.72 -0.82
CA ASN A 47 -19.58 4.29 -2.21
C ASN A 47 -18.89 2.90 -2.34
N PRO A 48 -19.52 1.87 -2.92
CA PRO A 48 -18.90 0.56 -3.12
C PRO A 48 -17.57 0.61 -3.89
N LEU A 49 -17.38 1.60 -4.77
CA LEU A 49 -16.12 1.84 -5.47
C LEU A 49 -14.96 2.08 -4.53
N TRP A 50 -15.21 2.73 -3.38
CA TRP A 50 -14.19 2.99 -2.37
C TRP A 50 -13.67 1.69 -1.78
N PHE A 51 -14.55 0.76 -1.43
CA PHE A 51 -14.15 -0.54 -0.91
C PHE A 51 -13.32 -1.34 -1.92
N VAL A 52 -13.78 -1.41 -3.18
CA VAL A 52 -13.05 -2.10 -4.26
C VAL A 52 -11.67 -1.47 -4.47
N PHE A 53 -11.57 -0.14 -4.46
CA PHE A 53 -10.32 0.59 -4.57
C PHE A 53 -9.34 0.25 -3.44
N ILE A 54 -9.80 0.26 -2.18
CA ILE A 54 -8.95 -0.04 -1.03
C ILE A 54 -8.45 -1.48 -1.09
N VAL A 55 -9.33 -2.47 -1.32
CA VAL A 55 -8.94 -3.87 -1.37
C VAL A 55 -7.93 -4.12 -2.51
N THR A 56 -8.21 -3.61 -3.71
CA THR A 56 -7.31 -3.77 -4.86
C THR A 56 -5.95 -3.11 -4.63
N THR A 57 -5.92 -1.95 -4.00
CA THR A 57 -4.67 -1.25 -3.67
C THR A 57 -3.85 -2.03 -2.64
N ILE A 58 -4.48 -2.59 -1.61
CA ILE A 58 -3.80 -3.43 -0.62
C ILE A 58 -3.20 -4.67 -1.29
N VAL A 59 -3.97 -5.38 -2.12
CA VAL A 59 -3.48 -6.57 -2.84
C VAL A 59 -2.32 -6.20 -3.77
N SER A 60 -2.45 -5.10 -4.52
CA SER A 60 -1.41 -4.60 -5.42
C SER A 60 -0.12 -4.26 -4.66
N ALA A 61 -0.24 -3.62 -3.50
CA ALA A 61 0.89 -3.28 -2.64
C ALA A 61 1.61 -4.54 -2.11
N LEU A 62 0.86 -5.54 -1.63
CA LEU A 62 1.44 -6.81 -1.17
C LEU A 62 2.14 -7.58 -2.31
N LEU A 63 1.55 -7.59 -3.50
CA LEU A 63 2.14 -8.26 -4.66
C LEU A 63 3.41 -7.55 -5.14
N SER A 64 3.38 -6.22 -5.15
CA SER A 64 4.55 -5.38 -5.50
C SER A 64 5.66 -5.52 -4.48
N MET A 65 5.32 -5.68 -3.20
CA MET A 65 6.27 -5.87 -2.11
C MET A 65 7.06 -7.19 -2.25
N ASN A 66 6.40 -8.30 -2.60
CA ASN A 66 7.07 -9.57 -2.89
C ASN A 66 8.15 -9.39 -3.98
N ILE A 67 7.80 -8.72 -5.09
CA ILE A 67 8.72 -8.47 -6.21
C ILE A 67 9.85 -7.54 -5.79
N SER A 68 9.54 -6.49 -5.02
CA SER A 68 10.53 -5.52 -4.56
C SER A 68 11.61 -6.15 -3.67
N VAL A 69 11.25 -7.10 -2.81
CA VAL A 69 12.21 -7.81 -1.94
C VAL A 69 13.11 -8.74 -2.77
N GLU A 70 12.58 -9.36 -3.83
CA GLU A 70 13.34 -10.25 -4.70
C GLU A 70 14.32 -9.49 -5.61
N HIS A 71 13.94 -8.29 -6.06
CA HIS A 71 14.75 -7.40 -6.90
C HIS A 71 15.68 -6.46 -6.11
N GLU A 72 15.72 -6.56 -4.77
CA GLU A 72 16.61 -5.78 -3.91
C GLU A 72 18.07 -6.25 -4.14
N SER A 73 18.87 -5.38 -4.79
CA SER A 73 20.24 -5.65 -5.27
C SER A 73 21.30 -5.68 -4.17
N GLU A 74 21.04 -5.06 -3.03
CA GLU A 74 21.89 -5.14 -1.85
C GLU A 74 21.34 -6.18 -0.86
N LYS A 75 22.25 -6.87 -0.17
CA LYS A 75 21.95 -7.75 0.98
C LYS A 75 21.46 -6.86 2.14
N SER A 76 20.25 -6.33 2.05
CA SER A 76 19.68 -5.49 3.09
C SER A 76 19.36 -6.38 4.29
N SER A 77 20.16 -6.26 5.35
CA SER A 77 19.95 -7.06 6.55
C SER A 77 18.51 -6.83 7.06
N PRO A 78 17.69 -7.88 7.27
CA PRO A 78 16.28 -7.79 7.64
C PRO A 78 16.05 -6.89 8.85
N LYS A 79 17.01 -6.90 9.78
CA LYS A 79 16.98 -6.08 11.00
C LYS A 79 17.17 -4.58 10.73
N LYS A 80 18.03 -4.17 9.78
CA LYS A 80 18.19 -2.74 9.41
C LYS A 80 16.98 -2.26 8.61
N GLY A 81 16.48 -3.08 7.68
CA GLY A 81 15.28 -2.77 6.90
C GLY A 81 14.04 -2.60 7.76
N LEU A 82 13.82 -3.50 8.73
CA LEU A 82 12.71 -3.39 9.69
C LEU A 82 12.81 -2.11 10.53
N LYS A 83 14.01 -1.76 11.02
CA LYS A 83 14.21 -0.52 11.79
C LYS A 83 13.82 0.72 10.98
N ILE A 84 14.25 0.82 9.72
CA ILE A 84 13.90 1.94 8.84
C ILE A 84 12.39 2.00 8.61
N SER A 85 11.75 0.85 8.29
CA SER A 85 10.31 0.80 8.07
C SER A 85 9.50 1.20 9.31
N ILE A 86 9.89 0.77 10.51
CA ILE A 86 9.23 1.18 11.76
C ILE A 86 9.42 2.67 12.01
N THR A 87 10.63 3.21 11.83
CA THR A 87 10.89 4.65 12.01
C THR A 87 10.01 5.49 11.09
N VAL A 88 9.89 5.09 9.82
CA VAL A 88 9.01 5.78 8.86
C VAL A 88 7.54 5.67 9.27
N LEU A 89 7.08 4.50 9.71
CA LEU A 89 5.69 4.33 10.18
C LEU A 89 5.38 5.22 11.38
N VAL A 90 6.27 5.30 12.36
CA VAL A 90 6.12 6.17 13.53
C VAL A 90 6.03 7.63 13.09
N LEU A 91 6.88 8.05 12.15
CA LEU A 91 6.90 9.43 11.63
C LEU A 91 5.60 9.80 10.91
N ILE A 92 5.04 8.87 10.13
CA ILE A 92 3.73 9.02 9.47
C ILE A 92 2.61 9.12 10.52
N CYS A 93 2.62 8.29 11.55
CA CYS A 93 1.60 8.32 12.60
C CYS A 93 1.61 9.64 13.38
N ILE A 94 2.80 10.18 13.68
CA ILE A 94 2.96 11.48 14.33
C ILE A 94 2.41 12.59 13.43
N ALA A 95 2.80 12.61 12.15
CA ALA A 95 2.32 13.62 11.20
C ALA A 95 0.79 13.57 11.04
N ALA A 96 0.22 12.37 10.90
CA ALA A 96 -1.22 12.17 10.81
C ALA A 96 -1.94 12.67 12.09
N GLY A 97 -1.43 12.33 13.27
CA GLY A 97 -2.00 12.78 14.55
C GLY A 97 -2.04 14.30 14.70
N ILE A 98 -0.98 14.99 14.26
CA ILE A 98 -0.91 16.46 14.26
C ILE A 98 -1.96 17.05 13.31
N ILE A 99 -2.04 16.54 12.07
CA ILE A 99 -3.01 17.02 11.07
C ILE A 99 -4.45 16.84 11.55
N ILE A 100 -4.78 15.67 12.10
CA ILE A 100 -6.12 15.36 12.59
C ILE A 100 -6.48 16.28 13.77
N SER A 101 -5.54 16.50 14.70
CA SER A 101 -5.75 17.36 15.86
C SER A 101 -5.99 18.82 15.50
N LEU A 102 -5.43 19.28 14.37
CA LEU A 102 -5.65 20.63 13.82
C LEU A 102 -7.00 20.79 13.14
N ILE A 103 -7.55 19.73 12.52
CA ILE A 103 -8.81 19.78 11.77
C ILE A 103 -10.03 19.65 12.69
N ASP A 104 -9.98 18.75 13.66
CA ASP A 104 -11.15 18.35 14.47
C ASP A 104 -11.26 19.09 15.81
N GLY A 105 -10.39 20.08 16.04
CA GLY A 105 -10.33 20.88 17.26
C GLY A 105 -10.00 20.06 18.51
N PHE A 106 -8.72 19.77 18.75
CA PHE A 106 -8.16 19.22 20.01
C PHE A 106 -9.00 18.17 20.77
N ASN A 107 -9.76 17.33 20.06
CA ASN A 107 -10.44 16.22 20.68
C ASN A 107 -9.42 15.09 20.87
N MET A 108 -8.83 15.02 22.07
CA MET A 108 -7.71 14.10 22.42
C MET A 108 -8.02 12.64 22.06
N MET A 109 -9.28 12.24 22.06
CA MET A 109 -9.72 10.90 21.66
C MET A 109 -9.43 10.64 20.17
N ASN A 110 -9.74 11.58 19.27
CA ASN A 110 -9.47 11.43 17.83
C ASN A 110 -7.98 11.60 17.51
N GLY A 111 -7.27 12.45 18.26
CA GLY A 111 -5.84 12.70 18.08
C GLY A 111 -4.93 11.51 18.42
N PHE A 112 -5.35 10.61 19.31
CA PHE A 112 -4.56 9.43 19.71
C PHE A 112 -5.11 8.09 19.21
N VAL A 113 -6.43 7.90 19.20
CA VAL A 113 -7.05 6.62 18.82
C VAL A 113 -6.86 6.34 17.33
N LEU A 114 -7.07 7.35 16.47
CA LEU A 114 -6.95 7.16 15.01
C LEU A 114 -5.52 6.81 14.60
N PRO A 115 -4.47 7.55 15.04
CA PRO A 115 -3.08 7.17 14.74
C PRO A 115 -2.69 5.82 15.34
N GLY A 116 -3.23 5.45 16.50
CA GLY A 116 -3.04 4.12 17.08
C GLY A 116 -3.56 2.99 16.19
N ILE A 117 -4.73 3.16 15.59
CA ILE A 117 -5.29 2.19 14.63
C ILE A 117 -4.42 2.12 13.37
N PHE A 118 -3.98 3.26 12.84
CA PHE A 118 -3.06 3.29 11.70
C PHE A 118 -1.73 2.60 11.99
N PHE A 119 -1.21 2.74 13.22
CA PHE A 119 0.02 2.08 13.65
C PHE A 119 -0.14 0.55 13.64
N ILE A 120 -1.22 0.03 14.22
CA ILE A 120 -1.51 -1.42 14.22
C ILE A 120 -1.67 -1.95 12.79
N CYS A 121 -2.40 -1.22 11.94
CA CYS A 121 -2.61 -1.60 10.55
C CYS A 121 -1.30 -1.59 9.76
N GLY A 122 -0.46 -0.57 9.94
CA GLY A 122 0.85 -0.44 9.28
C GLY A 122 1.88 -1.46 9.78
N PHE A 123 1.72 -1.97 10.99
CA PHE A 123 2.62 -2.97 11.55
C PHE A 123 2.55 -4.31 10.79
N PHE A 124 1.36 -4.70 10.33
CA PHE A 124 1.14 -6.00 9.68
C PHE A 124 1.93 -6.15 8.35
N PRO A 125 1.90 -5.17 7.41
CA PRO A 125 2.78 -5.18 6.23
C PRO A 125 4.27 -5.18 6.57
N ILE A 126 4.70 -4.43 7.60
CA ILE A 126 6.12 -4.38 8.01
C ILE A 126 6.58 -5.74 8.53
N TYR A 127 5.75 -6.39 9.35
CA TYR A 127 6.00 -7.73 9.83
C TYR A 127 6.10 -8.73 8.67
N TYR A 128 5.22 -8.61 7.67
CA TYR A 128 5.26 -9.44 6.47
C TYR A 128 6.57 -9.23 5.66
N ILE A 129 7.03 -7.99 5.46
CA ILE A 129 8.34 -7.70 4.82
C ILE A 129 9.46 -8.39 5.59
N TYR A 130 9.46 -8.29 6.91
CA TYR A 130 10.50 -8.87 7.73
C TYR A 130 10.57 -10.39 7.57
N HIS A 131 9.41 -11.05 7.56
CA HIS A 131 9.33 -12.48 7.32
C HIS A 131 9.86 -12.88 5.94
N LEU A 132 9.53 -12.10 4.89
CA LEU A 132 10.07 -12.33 3.54
C LEU A 132 11.59 -12.16 3.47
N ARG A 133 12.12 -11.09 4.07
CA ARG A 133 13.57 -10.85 4.11
C ARG A 133 14.31 -11.91 4.90
N LYS A 134 13.76 -12.37 6.02
CA LYS A 134 14.32 -13.45 6.83
C LYS A 134 14.36 -14.78 6.07
N LYS A 135 13.23 -15.15 5.43
CA LYS A 135 13.16 -16.34 4.57
C LYS A 135 14.15 -16.28 3.41
N ARG A 136 14.43 -15.09 2.86
CA ARG A 136 15.46 -14.89 1.83
C ARG A 136 16.85 -15.20 2.37
N GLU A 137 17.23 -14.68 3.54
CA GLU A 137 18.55 -14.94 4.15
C GLU A 137 18.79 -16.42 4.43
N GLU A 138 17.81 -17.14 4.99
CA GLU A 138 17.92 -18.59 5.26
C GLU A 138 18.19 -19.40 3.98
N ASN A 139 17.49 -19.09 2.88
CA ASN A 139 17.73 -19.74 1.57
C ASN A 139 19.10 -19.41 0.94
N PHE A 140 19.77 -18.33 1.37
CA PHE A 140 21.11 -17.97 0.90
C PHE A 140 22.23 -18.55 1.77
N GLU A 141 21.95 -18.97 3.01
CA GLU A 141 22.93 -19.64 3.89
C GLU A 141 23.02 -21.15 3.62
N ASP A 142 21.97 -21.75 3.06
CA ASP A 142 21.93 -23.17 2.66
C ASP A 142 22.53 -23.49 1.27
N LYS A 143 23.24 -22.53 0.64
CA LYS A 143 23.76 -22.64 -0.74
C LYS A 143 25.24 -22.34 -0.83
#